data_AF-A0A7J0DPI3-F1
#
_entry.id   AF-A0A7J0DPI3-F1
#
_cell.length_a   1.000
_cell.length_b   1.000
_cell.length_c   1.000
_cell.angle_alpha   90.00
_cell.angle_beta   90.00
_cell.angle_gamma   90.00
#
_symmetry.space_group_name_H-M   'P 1'
#
loop_
_entity.id
_entity.type
_entity.pdbx_description
1 polymer ?
#
loop_
_entity_poly.entity_id
_entity_poly.type
_entity_poly.pdbx_seq_one_letter_code
_entity_poly.pdbx_strand_id
1 'polypeptide(L)'
;MATNTCPNLLIILCFSFLAFLLPCSGQEKIEDAKIKGMFVLGSSLVDNGNNNFLQVSMAKADYSPYGIDFPLGPSGRFTYGKNMIDLLGDQLKLSFLYSSCHQPLDKRD
;
A
#
# COMPACT_ATOMS: atom_id res chain seq x y z
N MET A 1 41.79 54.10 -20.23
CA MET A 1 42.57 53.34 -19.25
C MET A 1 42.14 51.88 -19.37
N ALA A 2 42.88 51.08 -20.13
CA ALA A 2 42.53 49.68 -20.39
C ALA A 2 42.86 48.85 -19.13
N THR A 3 41.85 48.29 -18.49
CA THR A 3 42.04 47.41 -17.34
C THR A 3 42.56 46.06 -17.84
N ASN A 4 43.85 45.80 -17.67
CA ASN A 4 44.46 44.50 -17.93
C ASN A 4 43.96 43.50 -16.89
N THR A 5 42.79 42.90 -17.12
CA THR A 5 42.30 41.80 -16.30
C THR A 5 43.08 40.54 -16.66
N CYS A 6 43.83 39.99 -15.71
CA CYS A 6 44.61 38.77 -15.89
C CYS A 6 43.70 37.60 -16.34
N PRO A 7 44.12 36.77 -17.32
CA PRO A 7 43.29 35.70 -17.87
C PRO A 7 42.80 34.70 -16.81
N ASN A 8 43.59 34.51 -15.74
CA ASN A 8 43.23 33.66 -14.60
C ASN A 8 42.02 34.17 -13.81
N LEU A 9 41.84 35.50 -13.71
CA LEU A 9 40.71 36.09 -12.99
C LEU A 9 39.40 35.87 -13.77
N LEU A 10 39.45 35.97 -15.10
CA LEU A 10 38.31 35.69 -15.97
C LEU A 10 37.87 34.23 -15.85
N ILE A 11 38.83 33.30 -15.82
CA ILE A 11 38.56 31.87 -15.68
C ILE A 11 37.87 31.56 -14.34
N ILE A 12 38.36 32.16 -13.24
CA ILE A 12 37.76 31.97 -11.90
C ILE A 12 36.31 32.49 -11.88
N LEU A 13 36.06 33.65 -12.47
CA LEU A 13 34.71 34.22 -12.56
C LEU A 13 33.77 33.32 -13.39
N CYS A 14 34.24 32.80 -14.52
CA CYS A 14 33.48 31.86 -15.35
C CYS A 14 33.14 30.56 -14.62
N PHE A 15 34.08 29.97 -13.89
CA PHE A 15 33.82 28.75 -13.09
C PHE A 15 32.84 29.02 -11.95
N SER A 16 32.93 30.17 -11.29
CA SER A 16 31.99 30.55 -10.21
C SER A 16 30.57 30.77 -10.72
N PHE A 17 30.43 31.37 -11.91
CA PHE A 17 29.15 31.59 -12.57
C PHE A 17 28.55 30.27 -13.06
N LEU A 18 29.36 29.37 -13.63
CA LEU A 18 28.91 28.05 -14.07
C LEU A 18 28.48 27.17 -12.88
N ALA A 19 29.16 27.25 -11.74
CA ALA A 19 28.76 26.56 -10.51
C ALA A 19 27.45 27.10 -9.93
N PHE A 20 27.19 28.41 -10.05
CA PHE A 20 25.92 29.03 -9.63
C PHE A 20 24.74 28.68 -10.55
N LEU A 21 25.02 28.43 -11.84
CA LEU A 21 24.02 28.01 -12.83
C LEU A 21 23.73 26.50 -12.82
N LEU A 22 24.46 25.71 -12.03
CA LEU A 22 24.16 24.30 -11.83
C LEU A 22 23.21 24.16 -10.64
N PRO A 23 21.89 23.97 -10.84
CA PRO A 23 21.03 23.54 -9.76
C PRO A 23 21.44 22.11 -9.37
N CYS A 24 22.27 21.97 -8.34
CA CYS A 24 22.46 20.69 -7.66
C CYS A 24 21.25 20.44 -6.78
N SER A 25 20.09 20.23 -7.40
CA SER A 25 18.89 19.77 -6.75
C SER A 25 18.70 18.30 -7.12
N GLY A 26 19.55 17.46 -6.56
CA GLY A 26 19.24 16.04 -6.41
C GLY A 26 18.12 15.92 -5.38
N GLN A 27 16.89 16.23 -5.77
CA GLN A 27 15.73 15.86 -4.97
C GLN A 27 15.53 14.36 -5.16
N GLU A 28 16.03 13.56 -4.22
CA GLU A 28 15.45 12.24 -4.01
C GLU A 28 14.01 12.46 -3.52
N LYS A 29 13.06 12.47 -4.47
CA LYS A 29 11.69 12.14 -4.14
C LYS A 29 11.74 10.72 -3.60
N ILE A 30 11.60 10.58 -2.28
CA ILE A 30 11.19 9.33 -1.67
C ILE A 30 9.79 9.08 -2.23
N GLU A 31 9.74 8.34 -3.33
CA GLU A 31 8.48 7.83 -3.84
C GLU A 31 7.94 6.93 -2.72
N ASP A 32 6.82 7.32 -2.11
CA ASP A 32 6.15 6.51 -1.10
C ASP A 32 6.08 5.09 -1.63
N ALA A 33 6.74 4.14 -0.96
CA ALA A 33 6.83 2.77 -1.41
C ALA A 33 5.42 2.19 -1.55
N LYS A 34 4.90 2.19 -2.78
CA LYS A 34 3.53 1.77 -3.06
C LYS A 34 3.45 0.26 -2.90
N ILE A 35 2.81 -0.17 -1.82
CA ILE A 35 2.52 -1.59 -1.58
C ILE A 35 1.54 -2.06 -2.66
N LYS A 36 1.98 -3.02 -3.48
CA LYS A 36 1.18 -3.54 -4.60
C LYS A 36 0.24 -4.68 -4.21
N GLY A 37 0.49 -5.35 -3.09
CA GLY A 37 -0.32 -6.48 -2.63
C GLY A 37 0.25 -7.15 -1.38
N MET A 38 -0.50 -8.09 -0.83
CA MET A 38 -0.16 -8.88 0.34
C MET A 38 -0.49 -10.35 0.08
N PHE A 39 0.48 -11.24 0.31
CA PHE A 39 0.26 -12.68 0.29
C PHE A 39 0.06 -13.15 1.72
N VAL A 40 -1.02 -13.91 1.95
CA VAL A 40 -1.44 -14.34 3.28
C VAL A 40 -1.43 -15.85 3.30
N LEU A 41 -0.61 -16.41 4.17
CA LEU A 41 -0.48 -17.85 4.39
C LEU A 41 -0.73 -18.11 5.88
N GLY A 42 -1.53 -19.13 6.19
CA GLY A 42 -1.79 -19.49 7.58
C GLY A 42 -2.95 -20.46 7.75
N SER A 43 -3.55 -20.41 8.94
CA SER A 43 -4.66 -21.26 9.37
C SER A 43 -5.99 -20.50 9.32
N SER A 44 -7.00 -21.03 10.02
CA SER A 44 -8.33 -20.41 10.20
C SER A 44 -8.29 -18.95 10.67
N LEU A 45 -7.26 -18.54 11.43
CA LEU A 45 -7.11 -17.16 11.94
C LEU A 45 -6.96 -16.11 10.83
N VAL A 46 -6.48 -16.53 9.66
CA VAL A 46 -6.27 -15.65 8.50
C VAL A 46 -7.13 -16.07 7.30
N ASP A 47 -7.98 -17.09 7.47
CA ASP A 47 -8.87 -17.57 6.42
C ASP A 47 -9.98 -16.55 6.16
N ASN A 48 -10.14 -16.19 4.88
CA ASN A 48 -11.15 -15.27 4.37
C ASN A 48 -12.33 -16.00 3.71
N GLY A 49 -12.43 -17.31 3.89
CA GLY A 49 -13.45 -18.18 3.28
C GLY A 49 -12.91 -19.11 2.19
N ASN A 50 -11.59 -19.26 2.10
CA ASN A 50 -10.94 -20.17 1.15
C ASN A 50 -11.42 -21.62 1.35
N ASN A 51 -11.65 -22.04 2.60
CA ASN A 51 -12.12 -23.39 2.91
C ASN A 51 -13.51 -23.71 2.36
N ASN A 52 -14.34 -22.71 2.06
CA ASN A 52 -15.67 -22.95 1.48
C ASN A 52 -15.60 -23.55 0.07
N PHE A 53 -14.50 -23.28 -0.65
CA PHE A 53 -14.25 -23.81 -2.00
C PHE A 53 -13.63 -25.22 -1.98
N LEU A 54 -13.19 -25.70 -0.82
CA LEU A 54 -12.65 -27.05 -0.67
C LEU A 54 -13.81 -28.03 -0.42
N GLN A 55 -14.00 -28.96 -1.36
CA GLN A 55 -15.11 -29.92 -1.32
C GLN A 55 -15.05 -30.84 -0.08
N VAL A 56 -13.84 -31.24 0.33
CA VAL A 56 -13.61 -32.22 1.41
C VAL A 56 -13.25 -31.55 2.74
N SER A 57 -13.26 -30.21 2.81
CA SER A 57 -12.94 -29.52 4.06
C SER A 57 -14.12 -29.54 5.02
N MET A 58 -13.90 -30.05 6.23
CA MET A 58 -14.84 -29.92 7.35
C MET A 58 -14.67 -28.61 8.11
N ALA A 59 -13.54 -27.92 7.92
CA ALA A 59 -13.24 -26.66 8.58
C ALA A 59 -13.80 -25.49 7.76
N LYS A 60 -15.13 -25.33 7.78
CA LYS A 60 -15.82 -24.20 7.16
C LYS A 60 -16.39 -23.28 8.24
N ALA A 61 -16.48 -21.98 7.94
CA ALA A 61 -17.08 -20.97 8.81
C ALA A 61 -18.21 -20.23 8.08
N ASP A 62 -19.03 -21.01 7.39
CA ASP A 62 -20.19 -20.60 6.59
C ASP A 62 -21.52 -20.74 7.35
N TYR A 63 -21.46 -20.73 8.68
CA TYR A 63 -22.61 -20.86 9.57
C TYR A 63 -22.53 -19.90 10.77
N SER A 64 -23.68 -19.65 11.39
CA SER A 64 -23.79 -18.82 12.61
C SER A 64 -23.01 -19.45 13.77
N PRO A 65 -22.21 -18.68 14.53
CA PRO A 65 -22.29 -17.23 14.63
C PRO A 65 -21.24 -16.47 13.79
N TYR A 66 -20.50 -17.14 12.91
CA TYR A 66 -19.48 -16.49 12.09
C TYR A 66 -20.08 -15.51 11.09
N GLY A 67 -19.41 -14.39 10.88
CA GLY A 67 -19.87 -13.33 9.98
C GLY A 67 -21.14 -12.59 10.41
N ILE A 68 -21.58 -12.69 11.67
CA ILE A 68 -22.77 -11.96 12.18
C ILE A 68 -22.64 -10.44 12.07
N ASP A 69 -21.42 -9.90 12.09
CA ASP A 69 -21.16 -8.47 11.93
C ASP A 69 -21.17 -8.04 10.45
N PHE A 70 -21.19 -9.00 9.51
CA PHE A 70 -21.33 -8.71 8.09
C PHE A 70 -22.80 -8.67 7.69
N PRO A 71 -23.21 -7.71 6.84
CA PRO A 71 -24.62 -7.56 6.44
C PRO A 71 -25.14 -8.75 5.61
N LEU A 72 -24.24 -9.52 4.99
CA LEU A 72 -24.56 -10.70 4.18
C LEU A 72 -24.44 -12.02 4.95
N GLY A 73 -24.13 -11.97 6.25
CA GLY A 73 -23.99 -13.16 7.11
C GLY A 73 -22.64 -13.88 6.99
N PRO A 74 -22.60 -15.20 7.24
CA PRO A 74 -21.35 -15.96 7.31
C PRO A 74 -20.48 -15.83 6.06
N SER A 75 -19.28 -15.25 6.22
CA SER A 75 -18.37 -14.99 5.10
C SER A 75 -17.36 -16.11 4.86
N GLY A 76 -17.34 -17.17 5.68
CA GLY A 76 -16.26 -18.15 5.70
C GLY A 76 -15.02 -17.74 6.54
N ARG A 77 -15.06 -16.59 7.22
CA ARG A 77 -14.05 -16.19 8.20
C ARG A 77 -14.38 -16.81 9.55
N PHE A 78 -13.37 -17.29 10.27
CA PHE A 78 -13.52 -17.84 11.62
C PHE A 78 -13.64 -16.74 12.70
N THR A 79 -14.37 -15.67 12.39
CA THR A 79 -14.61 -14.48 13.21
C THR A 79 -16.05 -13.99 13.03
N TYR A 80 -16.56 -13.19 13.97
CA TYR A 80 -17.86 -12.52 13.83
C TYR A 80 -17.88 -11.52 12.66
N GLY A 81 -16.73 -10.92 12.34
CA GLY A 81 -16.57 -9.96 11.24
C GLY A 81 -15.17 -10.02 10.63
N LYS A 82 -14.52 -8.86 10.50
CA LYS A 82 -13.14 -8.75 10.00
C LYS A 82 -12.13 -9.48 10.89
N ASN A 83 -11.17 -10.17 10.29
CA ASN A 83 -10.00 -10.73 10.96
C ASN A 83 -8.81 -9.74 10.92
N MET A 84 -7.68 -10.12 11.53
CA MET A 84 -6.48 -9.26 11.60
C MET A 84 -5.93 -8.87 10.22
N ILE A 85 -6.03 -9.76 9.24
CA ILE A 85 -5.56 -9.52 7.86
C ILE A 85 -6.46 -8.51 7.15
N ASP A 86 -7.76 -8.54 7.44
CA ASP A 86 -8.68 -7.52 6.92
C ASP A 86 -8.31 -6.13 7.43
N LEU A 87 -8.04 -6.01 8.73
CA LEU A 87 -7.59 -4.75 9.33
C LEU A 87 -6.25 -4.30 8.77
N LEU A 88 -5.30 -5.22 8.56
CA LEU A 88 -4.01 -4.89 7.97
C LEU A 88 -4.17 -4.41 6.51
N GLY A 89 -5.04 -5.06 5.73
CA GLY A 89 -5.35 -4.63 4.36
C GLY A 89 -5.93 -3.22 4.31
N ASP A 90 -6.83 -2.87 5.25
CA ASP A 90 -7.39 -1.52 5.39
C ASP A 90 -6.28 -0.48 5.70
N GLN A 91 -5.35 -0.81 6.61
CA GLN A 91 -4.23 0.09 6.96
C GLN A 91 -3.26 0.29 5.80
N LEU A 92 -2.98 -0.76 5.03
CA LEU A 92 -2.11 -0.72 3.86
C LEU A 92 -2.81 -0.14 2.61
N LYS A 93 -4.08 0.25 2.73
CA LYS A 93 -4.92 0.76 1.62
C LYS A 93 -4.92 -0.20 0.42
N LEU A 94 -4.82 -1.50 0.69
CA LEU A 94 -4.89 -2.51 -0.34
C LEU A 94 -6.34 -2.73 -0.73
N SER A 95 -6.62 -2.69 -2.04
CA SER A 95 -7.93 -3.10 -2.54
C SER A 95 -8.13 -4.57 -2.20
N PHE A 96 -9.13 -4.85 -1.38
CA PHE A 96 -9.46 -6.19 -0.91
C PHE A 96 -9.92 -7.05 -2.10
N LEU A 97 -9.00 -7.80 -2.72
CA LEU A 97 -9.34 -8.55 -3.94
C LEU A 97 -10.04 -9.89 -3.71
N TYR A 98 -10.25 -10.36 -2.48
CA TYR A 98 -11.01 -11.59 -2.27
C TYR A 98 -11.77 -11.58 -0.94
N SER A 99 -13.01 -11.09 -1.02
CA SER A 99 -14.09 -11.57 -0.18
C SER A 99 -15.33 -11.54 -1.07
N SER A 100 -15.97 -12.69 -1.30
CA SER A 100 -17.20 -12.81 -2.11
C SER A 100 -18.40 -12.02 -1.58
N CYS A 101 -18.22 -11.17 -0.57
CA CYS A 101 -19.18 -10.15 -0.18
C CYS A 101 -18.80 -8.83 -0.84
N HIS A 102 -19.41 -8.59 -1.99
CA HIS A 102 -19.56 -7.28 -2.59
C HIS A 102 -20.38 -6.41 -1.62
N GLN A 103 -19.76 -5.81 -0.60
CA GLN A 103 -20.29 -4.58 -0.07
C GLN A 103 -20.00 -3.51 -1.12
N PRO A 104 -21.00 -2.75 -1.58
CA PRO A 104 -20.71 -1.50 -2.23
C PRO A 104 -19.83 -0.73 -1.25
N LEU A 105 -18.64 -0.32 -1.71
CA LEU A 105 -18.02 0.85 -1.11
C LEU A 105 -19.06 1.97 -1.13
N ASP A 106 -19.05 2.79 -0.07
CA ASP A 106 -19.75 4.08 0.10
C ASP A 106 -20.97 3.98 1.06
N LYS A 107 -20.97 4.62 2.23
CA LYS A 107 -20.45 5.95 2.55
C LYS A 107 -19.76 6.00 3.92
N ARG A 108 -18.48 6.37 3.91
CA ARG A 108 -17.89 7.10 5.02
C ARG A 108 -18.17 8.57 4.74
N ASP A 109 -19.18 9.11 5.41
CA ASP A 109 -19.20 10.53 5.79
C ASP A 109 -18.16 10.74 6.90
#